data_AF-A0A2T7MAE1-F1
#
_entry.id   AF-A0A2T7MAE1-F1
#
_cell.length_a   1.000
_cell.length_b   1.000
_cell.length_c   1.000
_cell.angle_alpha   90.00
_cell.angle_beta   90.00
_cell.angle_gamma   90.00
#
_symmetry.space_group_name_H-M   'P 1'
#
loop_
_entity.id
_entity.type
_entity.pdbx_description
1 polymer ?
#
loop_
_entity_poly.entity_id
_entity_poly.type
_entity_poly.pdbx_seq_one_letter_code
_entity_poly.pdbx_strand_id
1 'polypeptide(L)'
;MWLVAANVVRWRRYGDGGQELRPGTKSYRGGAKVYVVDTYPGMAHEQVTTIGRARAGRWITVDTGSRHLHTFRAKLAYAPAVLRRVEAIGVRPRSREEAEEQAGLLERLAAEYRETHHGAPHPTPCLCHTCLVTPA
;
A
#
# COMPACT_ATOMS: atom_id res chain seq x y z
N MET A 1 2.43 5.27 -18.50
CA MET A 1 3.66 5.05 -17.69
C MET A 1 3.50 3.78 -16.86
N TRP A 2 4.53 2.93 -16.78
CA TRP A 2 4.52 1.77 -15.87
C TRP A 2 4.71 2.22 -14.43
N LEU A 3 3.81 1.77 -13.55
CA LEU A 3 3.82 2.04 -12.12
C LEU A 3 3.50 0.74 -11.36
N VAL A 4 3.78 0.73 -10.06
CA VAL A 4 3.31 -0.34 -9.18
C VAL A 4 1.90 0.01 -8.71
N ALA A 5 0.90 -0.80 -9.07
CA ALA A 5 -0.44 -0.70 -8.52
C ALA A 5 -0.56 -1.63 -7.31
N ALA A 6 -1.27 -1.19 -6.27
CA ALA A 6 -1.56 -1.99 -5.08
C ALA A 6 -2.99 -1.73 -4.60
N ASN A 7 -3.44 -2.56 -3.67
CA ASN A 7 -4.75 -2.45 -3.03
C ASN A 7 -4.55 -2.16 -1.53
N VAL A 8 -5.36 -1.27 -0.97
CA VAL A 8 -5.35 -1.00 0.47
C VAL A 8 -6.00 -2.17 1.21
N VAL A 9 -5.40 -2.63 2.29
CA VAL A 9 -5.98 -3.72 3.10
C VAL A 9 -7.40 -3.40 3.56
N ARG A 10 -8.29 -4.40 3.53
CA ARG A 10 -9.69 -4.19 3.96
C ARG A 10 -9.75 -3.77 5.43
N TRP A 11 -8.98 -4.46 6.27
CA TRP A 11 -8.83 -4.25 7.71
C TRP A 11 -7.35 -4.31 8.09
N ARG A 12 -6.96 -3.46 9.04
CA ARG A 12 -5.61 -3.43 9.63
C ARG A 12 -5.70 -3.47 11.15
N ARG A 13 -4.67 -4.03 11.77
CA ARG A 13 -4.39 -3.88 13.20
C ARG A 13 -4.03 -2.43 13.51
N TYR A 14 -4.53 -1.90 14.62
CA TYR A 14 -4.41 -0.51 15.04
C TYR A 14 -4.39 -0.40 16.57
N GLY A 15 -4.01 0.78 17.07
CA GLY A 15 -3.95 1.05 18.50
C GLY A 15 -2.78 0.35 19.17
N ASP A 16 -2.77 0.41 20.50
CA ASP A 16 -1.73 -0.21 21.30
C ASP A 16 -1.68 -1.73 21.08
N GLY A 17 -0.48 -2.25 20.86
CA GLY A 17 -0.25 -3.65 20.50
C GLY A 17 -1.05 -4.15 19.29
N GLY A 18 -1.63 -3.28 18.45
CA GLY A 18 -2.44 -3.72 17.31
C GLY A 18 -3.69 -4.53 17.68
N GLN A 19 -4.28 -4.28 18.85
CA GLN A 19 -5.45 -5.01 19.36
C GLN A 19 -6.78 -4.51 18.77
N GLU A 20 -6.83 -3.29 18.21
CA GLU A 20 -7.99 -2.80 17.49
C GLU A 20 -7.92 -3.16 16.00
N LEU A 21 -9.09 -3.31 15.36
CA LEU A 21 -9.20 -3.48 13.92
C LEU A 21 -9.86 -2.25 13.30
N ARG A 22 -9.19 -1.62 12.32
CA ARG A 22 -9.73 -0.48 11.57
C ARG A 22 -9.74 -0.74 10.08
N PRO A 23 -10.78 -0.30 9.36
CA PRO A 23 -10.85 -0.49 7.92
C PRO A 23 -9.90 0.46 7.19
N GLY A 24 -9.25 0.00 6.11
CA GLY A 24 -8.45 0.83 5.20
C GLY A 24 -7.30 1.59 5.88
N THR A 25 -7.13 2.88 5.54
CA THR A 25 -6.27 3.84 6.24
C THR A 25 -7.06 5.12 6.55
N LYS A 26 -6.43 6.14 7.16
CA LYS A 26 -7.05 7.47 7.31
C LYS A 26 -7.47 8.05 5.94
N SER A 27 -6.60 7.92 4.95
CA SER A 27 -6.76 8.53 3.62
C SER A 27 -7.60 7.69 2.66
N TYR A 28 -7.50 6.36 2.73
CA TYR A 28 -8.10 5.43 1.76
C TYR A 28 -9.11 4.48 2.40
N ARG A 29 -10.15 4.12 1.63
CA ARG A 29 -11.08 3.03 2.00
C ARG A 29 -10.35 1.68 1.91
N GLY A 30 -10.77 0.70 2.70
CA GLY A 30 -10.30 -0.68 2.54
C GLY A 30 -10.66 -1.19 1.14
N GLY A 31 -9.72 -1.88 0.50
CA GLY A 31 -9.82 -2.36 -0.89
C GLY A 31 -9.57 -1.31 -1.97
N ALA A 32 -9.33 -0.04 -1.62
CA ALA A 32 -9.06 1.00 -2.60
C ALA A 32 -7.79 0.70 -3.40
N LYS A 33 -7.84 0.91 -4.72
CA LYS A 33 -6.67 0.82 -5.59
C LYS A 33 -5.83 2.09 -5.48
N VAL A 34 -4.53 1.93 -5.35
CA VAL A 34 -3.53 3.00 -5.36
C VAL A 34 -2.40 2.68 -6.34
N TYR A 35 -1.66 3.71 -6.73
CA TYR A 35 -0.42 3.60 -7.50
C TYR A 35 0.73 4.08 -6.63
N VAL A 36 1.72 3.24 -6.38
CA VAL A 36 2.97 3.61 -5.72
C VAL A 36 3.84 4.33 -6.75
N VAL A 37 4.20 5.57 -6.45
CA VAL A 37 4.97 6.44 -7.35
C VAL A 37 6.36 6.72 -6.84
N ASP A 38 6.56 6.66 -5.53
CA ASP A 38 7.86 6.77 -4.89
C ASP A 38 7.98 5.79 -3.71
N THR A 39 9.20 5.41 -3.40
CA THR A 39 9.54 4.57 -2.24
C THR A 39 10.75 5.18 -1.53
N TYR A 40 10.95 4.82 -0.27
CA TYR A 40 12.05 5.35 0.53
C TYR A 40 13.03 4.22 0.90
N PRO A 41 14.03 3.90 0.03
CA PRO A 41 14.99 2.81 0.30
C PRO A 41 15.77 3.02 1.59
N GLY A 42 16.16 4.26 1.90
CA GLY A 42 16.84 4.61 3.15
C GLY A 42 15.99 4.40 4.42
N MET A 43 14.68 4.16 4.27
CA MET A 43 13.73 3.86 5.34
C MET A 43 13.14 2.44 5.16
N ALA A 44 13.92 1.53 4.57
CA ALA A 44 13.57 0.13 4.31
C ALA A 44 12.24 -0.07 3.55
N HIS A 45 11.75 0.94 2.82
CA HIS A 45 10.44 0.92 2.17
C HIS A 45 9.26 0.70 3.13
N GLU A 46 9.39 1.03 4.42
CA GLU A 46 8.28 0.99 5.38
C GLU A 46 7.14 1.94 4.99
N GLN A 47 7.49 3.05 4.32
CA GLN A 47 6.59 4.04 3.77
C GLN A 47 6.73 4.09 2.25
N VAL A 48 5.64 4.42 1.57
CA VAL A 48 5.60 4.64 0.12
C VAL A 48 4.70 5.81 -0.22
N THR A 49 5.07 6.58 -1.24
CA THR A 49 4.20 7.64 -1.77
C THR A 49 3.22 7.04 -2.76
N THR A 50 1.94 7.32 -2.53
CA THR A 50 0.86 6.73 -3.33
C THR A 50 -0.05 7.78 -3.95
N ILE A 51 -0.57 7.48 -5.14
CA ILE A 51 -1.67 8.20 -5.76
C ILE A 51 -2.91 7.30 -5.76
N GLY A 52 -4.01 7.80 -5.21
CA GLY A 52 -5.26 7.05 -5.14
C GLY A 52 -6.48 7.93 -4.94
N ARG A 53 -7.66 7.31 -4.93
CA ARG A 53 -8.91 7.99 -4.61
C ARG A 53 -9.11 7.97 -3.09
N ALA A 54 -9.10 9.14 -2.48
CA ALA A 54 -9.37 9.33 -1.06
C ALA A 54 -10.75 8.82 -0.67
N ARG A 55 -10.99 8.64 0.64
CA ARG A 55 -12.31 8.28 1.18
C ARG A 55 -13.44 9.20 0.74
N ALA A 56 -13.16 10.50 0.67
CA ALA A 56 -14.08 11.55 0.19
C ALA A 56 -14.24 11.56 -1.33
N GLY A 57 -13.62 10.62 -2.04
CA GLY A 57 -13.75 10.50 -3.48
C GLY A 57 -12.98 11.58 -4.24
N ARG A 58 -11.88 12.15 -3.74
CA ARG A 58 -10.95 13.03 -4.49
C ARG A 58 -9.62 12.32 -4.77
N TRP A 59 -8.89 12.71 -5.81
CA TRP A 59 -7.55 12.15 -6.06
C TRP A 59 -6.54 12.82 -5.13
N ILE A 60 -5.74 12.03 -4.44
CA ILE A 60 -4.71 12.51 -3.53
C ILE A 60 -3.38 11.84 -3.83
N THR A 61 -2.31 12.54 -3.48
CA THR A 61 -0.96 11.99 -3.31
C THR A 61 -0.70 11.98 -1.81
N VAL A 62 -0.33 10.83 -1.24
CA VAL A 62 -0.06 10.73 0.19
C VAL A 62 0.89 9.58 0.48
N ASP A 63 1.75 9.77 1.47
CA ASP A 63 2.58 8.71 2.02
C ASP A 63 1.73 7.80 2.91
N THR A 64 1.97 6.50 2.77
CA THR A 64 1.29 5.48 3.56
C THR A 64 2.24 4.32 3.83
N GLY A 65 2.03 3.66 4.97
CA GLY A 65 2.81 2.48 5.31
C GLY A 65 2.60 1.40 4.27
N SER A 66 3.69 0.82 3.74
CA SER A 66 3.64 -0.27 2.77
C SER A 66 2.86 -1.46 3.31
N ARG A 67 2.95 -1.73 4.63
CA ARG A 67 2.13 -2.73 5.35
C ARG A 67 0.62 -2.59 5.16
N HIS A 68 0.12 -1.40 4.85
CA HIS A 68 -1.31 -1.16 4.60
C HIS A 68 -1.74 -1.48 3.16
N LEU A 69 -0.82 -1.93 2.31
CA LEU A 69 -1.04 -2.25 0.92
C LEU A 69 -0.74 -3.73 0.64
N HIS A 70 -1.41 -4.31 -0.35
CA HIS A 70 -1.21 -5.70 -0.79
C HIS A 70 -1.48 -5.83 -2.29
N THR A 71 -1.17 -6.99 -2.86
CA THR A 71 -1.37 -7.27 -4.30
C THR A 71 -0.68 -6.22 -5.17
N PHE A 72 0.58 -5.96 -4.85
CA PHE A 72 1.49 -5.14 -5.62
C PHE A 72 1.72 -5.80 -6.97
N ARG A 73 1.56 -5.02 -8.04
CA ARG A 73 1.75 -5.50 -9.41
C ARG A 73 2.15 -4.37 -10.34
N ALA A 74 3.02 -4.66 -11.27
CA ALA A 74 3.29 -3.73 -12.36
C ALA A 74 2.00 -3.49 -13.17
N LYS A 75 1.71 -2.22 -13.45
CA LYS A 75 0.57 -1.83 -14.26
C LYS A 75 0.87 -0.59 -15.07
N LEU A 76 0.55 -0.67 -16.36
CA LEU A 76 0.55 0.49 -17.24
C LEU A 76 -0.61 1.42 -16.84
N ALA A 77 -0.27 2.60 -16.31
CA ALA A 77 -1.22 3.60 -15.87
C ALA A 77 -1.57 4.57 -17.01
N TYR A 78 -2.88 4.74 -17.22
CA TYR A 78 -3.46 5.62 -18.25
C TYR A 78 -4.37 6.71 -17.68
N ALA A 79 -4.74 6.63 -16.40
CA ALA A 79 -5.68 7.57 -15.80
C ALA A 79 -5.07 8.99 -15.80
N PRO A 80 -5.69 9.98 -16.46
CA PRO A 80 -5.10 11.32 -16.59
C PRO A 80 -4.78 11.98 -15.26
N ALA A 81 -5.61 11.74 -14.23
CA ALA A 81 -5.39 12.27 -12.89
C ALA A 81 -4.16 11.69 -12.18
N VAL A 82 -3.75 10.46 -12.54
CA VAL A 82 -2.53 9.82 -12.04
C VAL A 82 -1.33 10.38 -12.78
N LEU A 83 -1.39 10.45 -14.12
CA LEU A 83 -0.29 10.95 -14.95
C LEU A 83 0.09 12.40 -14.60
N ARG A 84 -0.90 13.29 -14.44
CA ARG A 84 -0.63 14.69 -14.02
C ARG A 84 0.05 14.80 -12.65
N ARG A 85 -0.25 13.89 -11.73
CA ARG A 85 0.35 13.89 -10.38
C ARG A 85 1.76 13.31 -10.39
N VAL A 86 1.98 12.25 -11.17
CA VAL A 86 3.30 11.69 -11.42
C VAL A 86 4.24 12.75 -12.00
N GLU A 87 3.76 13.49 -13.01
CA GLU A 87 4.49 14.59 -13.63
C GLU A 87 4.81 15.71 -12.63
N ALA A 88 3.82 16.14 -11.83
CA ALA A 88 4.02 17.17 -10.81
C ALA A 88 5.04 16.79 -9.71
N ILE A 89 5.24 15.49 -9.45
CA ILE A 89 6.23 14.99 -8.48
C ILE A 89 7.60 14.76 -9.14
N GLY A 90 7.68 14.75 -10.47
CA GLY A 90 8.93 14.48 -11.19
C GLY A 90 9.33 13.00 -11.19
N VAL A 91 8.36 12.08 -11.12
CA VAL A 91 8.65 10.64 -11.09
C VAL A 91 9.23 10.17 -12.42
N ARG A 92 10.43 9.57 -12.38
CA ARG A 92 11.06 8.98 -13.56
C ARG A 92 10.18 7.85 -14.14
N PRO A 93 9.95 7.82 -15.46
CA PRO A 93 9.33 6.68 -16.12
C PRO A 93 10.12 5.39 -15.86
N ARG A 94 9.40 4.31 -15.51
CA ARG A 94 9.98 2.97 -15.35
C ARG A 94 9.67 2.09 -16.57
N SER A 95 10.53 1.13 -16.83
CA SER A 95 10.22 -0.02 -17.68
C SER A 95 9.18 -0.92 -17.00
N ARG A 96 8.62 -1.87 -17.75
CA ARG A 96 7.75 -2.90 -17.18
C ARG A 96 8.48 -3.73 -16.14
N GLU A 97 9.70 -4.17 -16.47
CA GLU A 97 10.55 -5.02 -15.63
C GLU A 97 10.92 -4.33 -14.31
N GLU A 98 11.35 -3.05 -14.35
CA GLU A 98 11.63 -2.27 -13.15
C GLU A 98 10.39 -2.14 -12.24
N ALA A 99 9.19 -2.06 -12.83
CA ALA A 99 7.95 -2.03 -12.07
C ALA A 99 7.57 -3.41 -11.50
N GLU A 100 7.92 -4.50 -12.18
CA GLU A 100 7.68 -5.86 -11.71
C GLU A 100 8.62 -6.21 -10.54
N GLU A 101 9.91 -5.88 -10.66
CA GLU A 101 10.90 -6.05 -9.58
C GLU A 101 10.49 -5.28 -8.32
N GLN A 102 10.15 -3.99 -8.48
CA GLN A 102 9.70 -3.17 -7.36
C GLN A 102 8.40 -3.70 -6.75
N ALA A 103 7.47 -4.22 -7.55
CA ALA A 103 6.24 -4.81 -7.04
C ALA A 103 6.53 -6.05 -6.18
N GLY A 104 7.43 -6.94 -6.64
CA GLY A 104 7.84 -8.12 -5.89
C GLY A 104 8.55 -7.79 -4.57
N LEU A 105 9.43 -6.79 -4.58
CA LEU A 105 10.09 -6.29 -3.37
C LEU A 105 9.06 -5.78 -2.35
N LEU A 106 8.15 -4.89 -2.79
CA LEU A 106 7.15 -4.29 -1.92
C LEU A 106 6.14 -5.30 -1.39
N GLU A 107 5.74 -6.31 -2.17
CA GLU A 107 4.83 -7.36 -1.69
C GLU A 107 5.44 -8.11 -0.50
N ARG A 108 6.71 -8.52 -0.63
CA ARG A 108 7.43 -9.25 0.43
C ARG A 108 7.56 -8.41 1.70
N LEU A 109 8.08 -7.18 1.57
CA LEU A 109 8.28 -6.28 2.71
C LEU A 109 6.96 -5.89 3.37
N ALA A 110 5.92 -5.61 2.59
CA ALA A 110 4.61 -5.27 3.15
C ALA A 110 4.01 -6.44 3.94
N ALA A 111 4.22 -7.69 3.50
CA ALA A 111 3.79 -8.88 4.24
C ALA A 111 4.54 -9.01 5.56
N GLU A 112 5.87 -8.89 5.54
CA GLU A 112 6.71 -8.90 6.74
C GLU A 112 6.30 -7.81 7.72
N TYR A 113 6.17 -6.56 7.27
CA TYR A 113 5.77 -5.44 8.13
C TYR A 113 4.34 -5.54 8.64
N ARG A 114 3.44 -6.30 8.01
CA ARG A 114 2.12 -6.56 8.62
C ARG A 114 2.22 -7.45 9.85
N GLU A 115 3.16 -8.39 9.82
CA GLU A 115 3.37 -9.36 10.90
C GLU A 115 4.18 -8.73 12.04
N THR A 116 5.26 -8.03 11.72
CA THR A 116 6.25 -7.58 12.72
C THR A 116 5.94 -6.21 13.32
N HIS A 117 5.10 -5.38 12.69
CA HIS A 117 4.87 -4.01 13.15
C HIS A 117 4.20 -3.90 14.53
N HIS A 118 3.42 -4.90 14.91
CA HIS A 118 2.76 -4.94 16.21
C HIS A 118 3.36 -6.07 17.04
N GLY A 119 3.93 -5.75 18.20
CA GLY A 119 4.60 -6.74 19.05
C GLY A 119 3.67 -7.69 19.82
N ALA A 120 2.38 -7.37 19.95
CA ALA A 120 1.44 -8.24 20.63
C ALA A 120 0.81 -9.28 19.67
N PRO A 121 0.27 -10.40 20.19
CA PRO A 121 -0.47 -11.38 19.39
C PRO A 121 -1.68 -10.78 18.68
N HIS A 122 -2.19 -11.48 17.66
CA HIS A 122 -3.41 -11.07 16.97
C HIS A 122 -4.62 -11.17 17.93
N PRO A 123 -5.56 -10.19 17.90
CA PRO A 123 -6.79 -10.30 18.67
C PRO A 123 -7.63 -11.49 18.16
N THR A 124 -8.39 -12.14 19.03
CA THR A 124 -9.22 -13.31 18.66
C THR A 124 -10.71 -12.95 18.75
N PRO A 125 -11.48 -12.97 17.65
CA PRO A 125 -11.08 -13.28 16.28
C PRO A 125 -10.35 -12.12 15.58
N CYS A 126 -9.39 -12.42 14.70
CA CYS A 126 -8.66 -11.42 13.93
C CYS A 126 -9.21 -11.29 12.51
N LEU A 127 -9.51 -10.06 12.07
CA LEU A 127 -9.91 -9.76 10.70
C LEU A 127 -8.83 -9.02 9.91
N CYS A 128 -7.59 -8.98 10.40
CA CYS A 128 -6.50 -8.32 9.67
C CYS A 128 -6.26 -9.02 8.32
N HIS A 129 -5.62 -8.32 7.39
CA HIS A 129 -5.35 -8.88 6.07
C HIS A 129 -4.65 -10.25 6.13
N THR A 130 -3.62 -10.40 6.97
CA THR A 130 -2.86 -11.66 7.12
C THR A 130 -3.78 -12.83 7.51
N CYS A 131 -4.62 -12.68 8.54
CA CYS A 131 -5.54 -13.74 8.98
C CYS A 131 -6.65 -14.05 7.98
N LEU A 132 -7.03 -13.09 7.14
CA LEU A 132 -8.06 -13.32 6.12
C LEU A 132 -7.54 -14.06 4.89
N VAL A 133 -6.25 -13.94 4.57
CA VAL A 133 -5.64 -14.60 3.39
C VAL A 133 -4.94 -15.90 3.73
N THR A 134 -4.55 -16.09 4.99
CA THR A 134 -4.01 -17.33 5.53
C THR A 134 -4.90 -17.79 6.70
N PRO A 135 -6.07 -18.39 6.43
CA PRO A 135 -6.89 -18.95 7.50
C PRO A 135 -6.11 -20.09 8.18
N ALA A 136 -6.18 -20.11 9.51
CA ALA A 136 -5.50 -21.09 10.37
C ALA A 136 -6.04 -22.51 10.18
#